data_AF-A0A2E8MD29-F1
#
_entry.id   AF-A0A2E8MD29-F1
#
_cell.length_a   1.000
_cell.length_b   1.000
_cell.length_c   1.000
_cell.angle_alpha   90.00
_cell.angle_beta   90.00
_cell.angle_gamma   90.00
#
_symmetry.space_group_name_H-M   'P 1'
#
loop_
_entity.id
_entity.type
_entity.pdbx_description
1 polymer ?
#
loop_
_entity_poly.entity_id
_entity_poly.type
_entity_poly.pdbx_seq_one_letter_code
_entity_poly.pdbx_strand_id
1 'polypeptide(L)'
;MKSLLSASLLLVLLSVIAIADEVDSGLTVKMEPEFSRGVGPGWVELTEADFANVNCKANTWKWEDSHVWCTGNPTGVIRYHKPLTNFEFSCEWMHKKKGGNSGVFVWATPQSINRLIQGKGLLPHGIEVQVLDLGYKEVYEAQYKKKGDWFTSNGDVFPVGPIKMRPFPPVAPNGRRSFPSKDTTLGINQWNHYYIRAIDGVVKLWVNGEDVSGGDGISPAFGFLCLESEGAPIEFKNLRLRVLPPFETKLDVEMGTPLPQPKPVTLKRHALLGKWAYAGAHTREFLEDGRCILRNGDEVVWTKRAVKATPDSVTLEGGYTHVMKGEVLHIEGRYQANRK
;
A
#
# COMPACT_ATOMS: atom_id res chain seq x y z
N MET A 1 93.62 -1.16 -16.11
CA MET A 1 94.32 0.14 -16.11
C MET A 1 93.25 1.21 -16.29
N LYS A 2 92.86 1.90 -15.18
CA LYS A 2 93.01 3.36 -14.93
C LYS A 2 92.40 4.20 -16.07
N SER A 3 91.33 5.01 -15.91
CA SER A 3 91.05 6.09 -14.94
C SER A 3 89.51 6.32 -14.79
N LEU A 4 88.90 6.53 -13.62
CA LEU A 4 88.91 7.69 -12.70
C LEU A 4 88.22 8.98 -13.22
N LEU A 5 87.02 9.23 -12.71
CA LEU A 5 86.36 10.53 -12.41
C LEU A 5 85.15 10.16 -11.51
N SER A 6 85.24 10.16 -10.18
CA SER A 6 85.29 11.26 -9.20
C SER A 6 84.02 12.13 -9.14
N ALA A 7 83.35 12.06 -7.98
CA ALA A 7 82.46 13.04 -7.32
C ALA A 7 81.14 12.38 -6.88
N SER A 8 80.53 12.63 -5.73
CA SER A 8 80.91 13.26 -4.46
C SER A 8 79.80 12.86 -3.50
N LEU A 9 80.16 12.37 -2.31
CA LEU A 9 79.20 12.12 -1.24
C LEU A 9 78.86 13.46 -0.58
N LEU A 10 77.63 13.94 -0.75
CA LEU A 10 77.09 15.01 0.08
C LEU A 10 75.80 14.52 0.74
N LEU A 11 75.93 14.20 2.02
CA LEU A 11 74.84 13.97 2.93
C LEU A 11 74.32 15.34 3.40
N VAL A 12 73.10 15.73 3.04
CA VAL A 12 72.39 16.85 3.68
C VAL A 12 70.98 16.40 4.05
N LEU A 13 70.68 16.57 5.33
CA LEU A 13 69.43 16.28 6.01
C LEU A 13 68.26 17.17 5.56
N LEU A 14 67.04 16.63 5.75
CA LEU A 14 65.75 17.30 5.96
C LEU A 14 65.20 18.23 4.86
N SER A 15 64.14 17.76 4.20
CA SER A 15 62.79 18.26 4.52
C SER A 15 61.74 17.34 3.87
N VAL A 16 60.92 16.70 4.70
CA VAL A 16 59.67 16.07 4.26
C VAL A 16 58.69 17.22 4.06
N ILE A 17 58.57 17.71 2.82
CA ILE A 17 57.42 18.50 2.41
C ILE A 17 56.47 17.50 1.76
N ALA A 18 55.43 17.14 2.52
CA ALA A 18 54.26 16.48 1.98
C ALA A 18 53.65 17.41 0.93
N ILE A 19 53.64 16.95 -0.33
CA ILE A 19 52.75 17.50 -1.36
C ILE A 19 51.72 16.40 -1.60
N ALA A 20 50.74 16.35 -0.69
CA ALA A 20 49.46 15.74 -1.02
C ALA A 20 48.71 16.79 -1.85
N ASP A 21 48.92 16.76 -3.17
CA ASP A 21 48.01 17.44 -4.08
C ASP A 21 46.72 16.63 -4.11
N GLU A 22 45.78 16.99 -3.22
CA GLU A 22 44.37 16.69 -3.40
C GLU A 22 43.92 17.37 -4.70
N VAL A 23 43.75 16.58 -5.76
CA VAL A 23 42.97 17.01 -6.91
C VAL A 23 41.51 16.98 -6.48
N ASP A 24 41.04 18.06 -5.86
CA ASP A 24 39.61 18.33 -5.70
C ASP A 24 39.02 18.52 -7.09
N SER A 25 38.52 17.43 -7.66
CA SER A 25 37.96 17.41 -9.02
C SER A 25 36.67 18.23 -9.15
N GLY A 26 36.14 18.86 -8.09
CA GLY A 26 35.01 19.80 -8.16
C GLY A 26 33.76 19.25 -8.84
N LEU A 27 33.71 17.94 -9.13
CA LEU A 27 32.60 17.27 -9.78
C LEU A 27 31.60 16.88 -8.70
N THR A 28 30.76 17.84 -8.32
CA THR A 28 29.49 17.51 -7.67
C THR A 28 28.64 16.81 -8.73
N VAL A 29 28.80 15.48 -8.86
CA VAL A 29 27.87 14.67 -9.65
C VAL A 29 26.52 14.80 -8.97
N LYS A 30 25.65 15.68 -9.49
CA LYS A 30 24.21 15.57 -9.28
C LYS A 30 23.79 14.24 -9.91
N MET A 31 23.88 13.16 -9.15
CA MET A 31 23.17 11.93 -9.47
C MET A 31 21.69 12.26 -9.27
N GLU A 32 21.05 12.83 -10.29
CA GLU A 32 19.60 12.74 -10.41
C GLU A 32 19.29 11.24 -10.39
N PRO A 33 18.53 10.74 -9.40
CA PRO A 33 18.28 9.32 -9.29
C PRO A 33 17.52 8.87 -10.53
N GLU A 34 18.13 7.99 -11.29
CA GLU A 34 17.50 7.33 -12.41
C GLU A 34 16.42 6.37 -11.88
N PHE A 35 15.39 6.17 -12.69
CA PHE A 35 14.38 5.14 -12.49
C PHE A 35 15.04 3.80 -12.09
N SER A 36 14.57 3.18 -11.00
CA SER A 36 15.06 1.87 -10.55
C SER A 36 13.90 0.90 -10.36
N ARG A 37 14.07 -0.33 -10.84
CA ARG A 37 13.14 -1.45 -10.57
C ARG A 37 13.45 -2.17 -9.25
N GLY A 38 14.07 -1.48 -8.31
CA GLY A 38 14.47 -2.06 -7.03
C GLY A 38 15.68 -2.99 -7.14
N VAL A 39 16.58 -2.73 -8.09
CA VAL A 39 17.79 -3.54 -8.35
C VAL A 39 19.02 -2.75 -7.93
N GLY A 40 19.95 -3.43 -7.26
CA GLY A 40 21.25 -2.89 -6.87
C GLY A 40 21.45 -2.82 -5.35
N PRO A 41 22.57 -2.21 -4.91
CA PRO A 41 22.92 -2.17 -3.49
C PRO A 41 21.85 -1.49 -2.62
N GLY A 42 21.60 -2.08 -1.45
CA GLY A 42 20.68 -1.56 -0.43
C GLY A 42 19.20 -1.89 -0.65
N TRP A 43 18.82 -2.45 -1.80
CA TRP A 43 17.47 -2.93 -2.04
C TRP A 43 17.25 -4.29 -1.36
N VAL A 44 16.14 -4.42 -0.66
CA VAL A 44 15.66 -5.68 -0.08
C VAL A 44 14.29 -6.04 -0.65
N GLU A 45 14.03 -7.34 -0.81
CA GLU A 45 12.66 -7.84 -1.05
C GLU A 45 11.83 -7.72 0.21
N LEU A 46 10.58 -7.31 0.07
CA LEU A 46 9.61 -7.36 1.14
C LEU A 46 8.64 -8.54 0.93
N THR A 47 8.31 -9.19 2.04
CA THR A 47 7.39 -10.34 2.11
C THR A 47 6.32 -10.09 3.19
N GLU A 48 5.43 -11.05 3.43
CA GLU A 48 4.44 -10.97 4.51
C GLU A 48 5.07 -10.61 5.87
N ALA A 49 6.26 -11.15 6.17
CA ALA A 49 6.94 -10.96 7.45
C ALA A 49 7.39 -9.51 7.70
N ASP A 50 7.41 -8.67 6.67
CA ASP A 50 7.78 -7.26 6.75
C ASP A 50 6.59 -6.35 7.09
N PHE A 51 5.37 -6.87 7.03
CA PHE A 51 4.14 -6.10 7.18
C PHE A 51 3.31 -6.52 8.39
N ALA A 52 2.73 -5.52 9.05
CA ALA A 52 1.70 -5.70 10.06
C ALA A 52 0.33 -5.28 9.52
N ASN A 53 -0.68 -6.10 9.77
CA ASN A 53 -2.07 -5.70 9.58
C ASN A 53 -2.46 -4.57 10.53
N VAL A 54 -3.09 -3.51 10.01
CA VAL A 54 -3.55 -2.36 10.80
C VAL A 54 -5.04 -2.51 11.11
N ASN A 55 -5.88 -2.58 10.07
CA ASN A 55 -7.33 -2.59 10.20
C ASN A 55 -8.04 -3.44 9.11
N CYS A 56 -7.32 -4.31 8.41
CA CYS A 56 -7.91 -5.26 7.47
C CYS A 56 -8.39 -6.55 8.17
N LYS A 57 -9.13 -7.39 7.43
CA LYS A 57 -9.46 -8.75 7.88
C LYS A 57 -8.27 -9.67 7.63
N ALA A 58 -8.22 -10.79 8.36
CA ALA A 58 -7.15 -11.78 8.22
C ALA A 58 -7.02 -12.35 6.79
N ASN A 59 -8.10 -12.38 6.02
CA ASN A 59 -8.12 -12.85 4.63
C ASN A 59 -8.14 -11.73 3.59
N THR A 60 -7.92 -10.47 3.99
CA THR A 60 -7.87 -9.37 3.03
C THR A 60 -6.64 -9.46 2.14
N TRP A 61 -5.52 -9.95 2.69
CA TRP A 61 -4.24 -10.12 2.03
C TRP A 61 -3.86 -11.59 2.02
N LYS A 62 -3.37 -12.08 0.89
CA LYS A 62 -2.77 -13.41 0.75
C LYS A 62 -1.39 -13.21 0.14
N TRP A 63 -0.38 -13.88 0.68
CA TRP A 63 1.01 -13.75 0.23
C TRP A 63 1.53 -15.06 -0.34
N GLU A 64 2.45 -14.92 -1.30
CA GLU A 64 3.35 -15.95 -1.80
C GLU A 64 4.66 -15.22 -2.13
N ASP A 65 5.65 -15.35 -1.24
CA ASP A 65 6.88 -14.56 -1.26
C ASP A 65 6.61 -13.05 -1.35
N SER A 66 7.05 -12.38 -2.42
CA SER A 66 6.81 -10.95 -2.66
C SER A 66 5.58 -10.64 -3.50
N HIS A 67 4.85 -11.67 -3.94
CA HIS A 67 3.55 -11.51 -4.60
C HIS A 67 2.45 -11.51 -3.54
N VAL A 68 1.65 -10.46 -3.54
CA VAL A 68 0.52 -10.29 -2.64
C VAL A 68 -0.78 -10.02 -3.39
N TRP A 69 -1.82 -10.77 -3.04
CA TRP A 69 -3.19 -10.56 -3.50
C TRP A 69 -3.98 -9.84 -2.42
N CYS A 70 -4.65 -8.77 -2.79
CA CYS A 70 -5.55 -8.01 -1.94
C CYS A 70 -6.98 -8.10 -2.48
N THR A 71 -7.93 -8.37 -1.59
CA THR A 71 -9.35 -8.47 -1.95
C THR A 71 -10.03 -7.11 -2.19
N GLY A 72 -9.43 -6.02 -1.70
CA GLY A 72 -10.05 -4.69 -1.65
C GLY A 72 -11.15 -4.56 -0.58
N ASN A 73 -11.35 -5.55 0.30
CA ASN A 73 -12.41 -5.52 1.32
C ASN A 73 -11.92 -6.05 2.68
N PRO A 74 -11.98 -5.24 3.75
CA PRO A 74 -12.55 -3.89 3.84
C PRO A 74 -11.60 -2.84 3.28
N THR A 75 -12.04 -1.58 3.23
CA THR A 75 -11.10 -0.46 3.13
C THR A 75 -10.18 -0.46 4.34
N GLY A 76 -8.87 -0.43 4.13
CA GLY A 76 -7.88 -0.51 5.20
C GLY A 76 -6.47 -0.65 4.67
N VAL A 77 -5.51 -0.76 5.58
CA VAL A 77 -4.09 -0.87 5.23
C VAL A 77 -3.35 -1.96 5.99
N ILE A 78 -2.30 -2.47 5.37
CA ILE A 78 -1.15 -3.09 6.05
C ILE A 78 0.01 -2.10 6.03
N ARG A 79 0.90 -2.16 7.02
CA ARG A 79 2.06 -1.26 7.11
C ARG A 79 3.36 -2.02 7.24
N TYR A 80 4.44 -1.48 6.69
CA TYR A 80 5.79 -1.93 7.01
C TYR A 80 6.04 -1.80 8.52
N HIS A 81 6.81 -2.73 9.09
CA HIS A 81 6.99 -2.79 10.54
C HIS A 81 7.67 -1.55 11.12
N LYS A 82 8.70 -1.05 10.44
CA LYS A 82 9.49 0.09 10.91
C LYS A 82 8.99 1.39 10.27
N PRO A 83 9.00 2.50 11.01
CA PRO A 83 8.86 3.82 10.39
C PRO A 83 10.08 4.14 9.54
N LEU A 84 9.89 4.99 8.54
CA LEU A 84 10.90 5.39 7.56
C LEU A 84 10.91 6.91 7.42
N THR A 85 12.11 7.47 7.30
CA THR A 85 12.35 8.88 6.94
C THR A 85 12.71 8.95 5.46
N ASN A 86 13.91 8.50 5.10
CA ASN A 86 14.40 8.53 3.73
C ASN A 86 14.43 7.13 3.14
N PHE A 87 13.73 6.92 2.03
CA PHE A 87 13.69 5.63 1.37
C PHE A 87 13.29 5.73 -0.10
N GLU A 88 13.56 4.65 -0.80
CA GLU A 88 13.02 4.38 -2.12
C GLU A 88 12.26 3.06 -2.08
N PHE A 89 11.11 3.02 -2.74
CA PHE A 89 10.23 1.87 -2.80
C PHE A 89 9.87 1.57 -4.25
N SER A 90 9.93 0.31 -4.64
CA SER A 90 9.57 -0.16 -5.96
C SER A 90 8.56 -1.29 -5.83
N CYS A 91 7.50 -1.26 -6.63
CA CYS A 91 6.56 -2.35 -6.73
C CYS A 91 5.94 -2.43 -8.12
N GLU A 92 5.46 -3.61 -8.48
CA GLU A 92 4.50 -3.74 -9.57
C GLU A 92 3.11 -3.95 -8.98
N TRP A 93 2.09 -3.44 -9.68
CA TRP A 93 0.69 -3.57 -9.28
C TRP A 93 -0.23 -3.81 -10.48
N MET A 94 -1.38 -4.45 -10.23
CA MET A 94 -2.36 -4.78 -11.27
C MET A 94 -3.76 -4.90 -10.68
N HIS A 95 -4.70 -4.08 -11.16
CA HIS A 95 -6.12 -4.24 -10.85
C HIS A 95 -6.76 -5.39 -11.66
N LYS A 96 -7.70 -6.09 -11.03
CA LYS A 96 -8.47 -7.20 -11.65
C LYS A 96 -9.89 -6.80 -12.05
N LYS A 97 -10.29 -5.56 -11.75
CA LYS A 97 -11.65 -5.07 -11.95
C LYS A 97 -11.61 -3.62 -12.42
N LYS A 98 -12.48 -3.29 -13.40
CA LYS A 98 -12.70 -1.93 -13.87
C LYS A 98 -13.14 -1.01 -12.73
N GLY A 99 -12.56 0.18 -12.67
CA GLY A 99 -12.76 1.16 -11.60
C GLY A 99 -12.21 0.70 -10.25
N GLY A 100 -11.14 -0.09 -10.26
CA GLY A 100 -10.43 -0.44 -9.04
C GLY A 100 -9.74 0.77 -8.40
N ASN A 101 -9.69 0.75 -7.06
CA ASN A 101 -8.96 1.71 -6.25
C ASN A 101 -8.03 1.00 -5.26
N SER A 102 -6.91 1.63 -4.96
CA SER A 102 -5.91 1.27 -3.97
C SER A 102 -4.91 2.43 -3.88
N GLY A 103 -3.80 2.20 -3.21
CA GLY A 103 -2.78 3.19 -2.97
C GLY A 103 -1.59 2.62 -2.22
N VAL A 104 -0.51 3.38 -2.31
CA VAL A 104 0.65 3.24 -1.44
C VAL A 104 0.74 4.50 -0.60
N PHE A 105 0.60 4.37 0.72
CA PHE A 105 0.84 5.50 1.60
C PHE A 105 2.31 5.57 1.97
N VAL A 106 2.90 6.74 1.80
CA VAL A 106 4.23 7.07 2.32
C VAL A 106 4.10 8.07 3.46
N TRP A 107 4.95 7.89 4.47
CA TRP A 107 4.92 8.68 5.71
C TRP A 107 3.52 8.72 6.36
N ALA A 108 2.83 7.58 6.38
CA ALA A 108 1.60 7.42 7.16
C ALA A 108 1.88 7.68 8.64
N THR A 109 1.18 8.65 9.22
CA THR A 109 1.52 9.16 10.55
C THR A 109 1.21 8.11 11.62
N PRO A 110 2.11 7.90 12.59
CA PRO A 110 1.90 6.98 13.71
C PRO A 110 0.57 7.19 14.45
N GLN A 111 0.17 8.45 14.67
CA GLN A 111 -1.08 8.80 15.34
C GLN A 111 -2.30 8.33 14.54
N SER A 112 -2.28 8.51 13.22
CA SER A 112 -3.37 8.03 12.37
C SER A 112 -3.41 6.51 12.33
N ILE A 113 -2.27 5.83 12.28
CA ILE A 113 -2.19 4.36 12.36
C ILE A 113 -2.76 3.86 13.69
N ASN A 114 -2.39 4.47 14.81
CA ASN A 114 -2.97 4.13 16.13
C ASN A 114 -4.48 4.31 16.17
N ARG A 115 -4.99 5.38 15.54
CA ARG A 115 -6.43 5.61 15.41
C ARG A 115 -7.11 4.48 14.60
N LEU A 116 -6.51 4.06 13.49
CA LEU A 116 -7.02 2.94 12.68
C LEU A 116 -7.00 1.61 13.44
N ILE A 117 -5.92 1.33 14.17
CA ILE A 117 -5.78 0.15 15.04
C ILE A 117 -6.95 0.07 16.04
N GLN A 118 -7.39 1.21 16.56
CA GLN A 118 -8.55 1.33 17.44
C GLN A 118 -9.91 1.28 16.73
N GLY A 119 -9.94 0.94 15.44
CA GLY A 119 -11.15 0.89 14.61
C GLY A 119 -11.74 2.26 14.28
N LYS A 120 -10.97 3.34 14.42
CA LYS A 120 -11.42 4.72 14.16
C LYS A 120 -10.91 5.21 12.81
N GLY A 121 -11.78 5.18 11.80
CA GLY A 121 -11.44 5.53 10.42
C GLY A 121 -10.97 4.33 9.60
N LEU A 122 -10.71 4.58 8.31
CA LEU A 122 -10.40 3.52 7.33
C LEU A 122 -8.97 3.64 6.77
N LEU A 123 -8.54 4.86 6.44
CA LEU A 123 -7.23 5.15 5.84
C LEU A 123 -6.39 6.09 6.72
N PRO A 124 -5.05 5.98 6.65
CA PRO A 124 -4.17 6.79 7.49
C PRO A 124 -4.08 8.23 6.95
N HIS A 125 -3.52 9.12 7.76
CA HIS A 125 -3.05 10.41 7.28
C HIS A 125 -1.59 10.25 6.85
N GLY A 126 -1.20 10.80 5.71
CA GLY A 126 0.12 10.65 5.11
C GLY A 126 0.14 11.27 3.72
N ILE A 127 1.10 10.88 2.90
CA ILE A 127 1.06 11.12 1.46
C ILE A 127 0.56 9.84 0.79
N GLU A 128 -0.51 9.94 0.02
CA GLU A 128 -0.99 8.83 -0.78
C GLU A 128 -0.43 8.94 -2.19
N VAL A 129 0.17 7.84 -2.65
CA VAL A 129 0.55 7.61 -4.04
C VAL A 129 -0.55 6.72 -4.62
N GLN A 130 -1.44 7.35 -5.40
CA GLN A 130 -2.69 6.72 -5.86
C GLN A 130 -2.39 5.51 -6.74
N VAL A 131 -3.12 4.41 -6.54
CA VAL A 131 -3.22 3.30 -7.49
C VAL A 131 -4.66 3.19 -7.97
N LEU A 132 -4.92 3.60 -9.21
CA LEU A 132 -6.29 3.74 -9.72
C LEU A 132 -6.40 3.15 -11.12
N ASP A 133 -7.46 2.39 -11.39
CA ASP A 133 -7.74 1.90 -12.73
C ASP A 133 -8.16 3.04 -13.68
N LEU A 134 -7.79 2.94 -14.97
CA LEU A 134 -8.18 3.90 -16.02
C LEU A 134 -9.71 4.02 -16.16
N GLY A 135 -10.46 2.95 -15.88
CA GLY A 135 -11.91 2.94 -15.90
C GLY A 135 -12.58 3.62 -14.69
N TYR A 136 -11.83 4.05 -13.68
CA TYR A 136 -12.41 4.64 -12.46
C TYR A 136 -13.21 5.90 -12.74
N LYS A 137 -12.71 6.79 -13.62
CA LYS A 137 -13.42 8.01 -13.98
C LYS A 137 -14.81 7.73 -14.53
N GLU A 138 -14.91 6.83 -15.51
CA GLU A 138 -16.19 6.43 -16.10
C GLU A 138 -17.15 5.88 -15.04
N VAL A 139 -16.66 4.98 -14.17
CA VAL A 139 -17.47 4.39 -13.08
C VAL A 139 -17.95 5.46 -12.11
N TYR A 140 -17.05 6.36 -11.69
CA TYR A 140 -17.37 7.47 -10.79
C TYR A 140 -18.43 8.40 -11.38
N GLU A 141 -18.25 8.87 -12.61
CA GLU A 141 -19.19 9.80 -13.26
C GLU A 141 -20.56 9.14 -13.47
N ALA A 142 -20.58 7.87 -13.85
CA ALA A 142 -21.82 7.11 -13.99
C ALA A 142 -22.56 6.93 -12.66
N GLN A 143 -21.85 6.62 -11.58
CA GLN A 143 -22.42 6.37 -10.25
C GLN A 143 -22.89 7.66 -9.56
N TYR A 144 -22.06 8.70 -9.57
CA TYR A 144 -22.30 9.91 -8.77
C TYR A 144 -22.90 11.07 -9.58
N LYS A 145 -23.00 10.94 -10.91
CA LYS A 145 -23.49 11.99 -11.81
C LYS A 145 -22.74 13.32 -11.64
N LYS A 146 -21.44 13.23 -11.37
CA LYS A 146 -20.51 14.36 -11.17
C LYS A 146 -19.28 14.14 -12.02
N LYS A 147 -18.65 15.22 -12.49
CA LYS A 147 -17.38 15.14 -13.23
C LYS A 147 -16.25 14.62 -12.32
N GLY A 148 -15.40 13.75 -12.86
CA GLY A 148 -14.15 13.30 -12.24
C GLY A 148 -12.99 14.18 -12.68
N ASP A 149 -12.93 15.41 -12.18
CA ASP A 149 -11.90 16.42 -12.50
C ASP A 149 -10.93 16.69 -11.33
N TRP A 150 -11.11 15.99 -10.21
CA TRP A 150 -10.30 16.12 -9.00
C TRP A 150 -9.31 14.96 -8.78
N PHE A 151 -9.28 13.98 -9.68
CA PHE A 151 -8.35 12.83 -9.69
C PHE A 151 -8.00 12.42 -11.12
N THR A 152 -6.89 11.70 -11.26
CA THR A 152 -6.53 10.94 -12.47
C THR A 152 -6.19 9.49 -12.12
N SER A 153 -5.94 8.67 -13.14
CA SER A 153 -5.52 7.27 -12.98
C SER A 153 -4.05 7.03 -13.29
N ASN A 154 -3.25 8.09 -13.49
CA ASN A 154 -1.89 7.98 -14.04
C ASN A 154 -0.78 8.23 -13.00
N GLY A 155 -1.08 8.06 -11.72
CA GLY A 155 -0.13 8.25 -10.61
C GLY A 155 -0.25 9.63 -9.95
N ASP A 156 -1.39 9.92 -9.33
CA ASP A 156 -1.55 11.12 -8.51
C ASP A 156 -0.79 10.99 -7.18
N VAL A 157 -0.22 12.09 -6.67
CA VAL A 157 0.40 12.15 -5.34
C VAL A 157 -0.19 13.30 -4.53
N PHE A 158 -0.65 13.02 -3.31
CA PHE A 158 -1.39 14.02 -2.52
C PHE A 158 -1.38 13.77 -1.00
N PRO A 159 -1.58 14.82 -0.18
CA PRO A 159 -1.67 14.70 1.27
C PRO A 159 -3.07 14.29 1.72
N VAL A 160 -3.15 13.25 2.54
CA VAL A 160 -4.37 12.80 3.23
C VAL A 160 -4.36 13.29 4.67
N GLY A 161 -5.44 13.94 5.10
CA GLY A 161 -5.54 14.54 6.43
C GLY A 161 -4.77 15.86 6.55
N PRO A 162 -4.22 16.20 7.74
CA PRO A 162 -3.63 17.51 8.02
C PRO A 162 -2.19 17.65 7.50
N ILE A 163 -1.74 16.79 6.59
CA ILE A 163 -0.38 16.77 6.08
C ILE A 163 -0.12 18.00 5.20
N LYS A 164 1.04 18.64 5.41
CA LYS A 164 1.52 19.71 4.55
C LYS A 164 2.21 19.09 3.34
N MET A 165 1.98 19.66 2.17
CA MET A 165 2.65 19.32 0.91
C MET A 165 2.44 20.48 -0.04
N ARG A 166 3.47 20.82 -0.82
CA ARG A 166 3.35 21.63 -2.03
C ARG A 166 3.43 20.69 -3.23
N PRO A 167 2.32 20.45 -3.95
CA PRO A 167 2.31 19.51 -5.07
C PRO A 167 3.08 20.06 -6.27
N PHE A 168 3.77 19.18 -6.98
CA PHE A 168 4.35 19.52 -8.28
C PHE A 168 3.25 19.66 -9.34
N PRO A 169 3.41 20.57 -10.31
CA PRO A 169 2.45 20.73 -11.40
C PRO A 169 2.49 19.53 -12.36
N PRO A 170 1.37 19.22 -13.04
CA PRO A 170 0.06 19.88 -12.93
C PRO A 170 -0.63 19.62 -11.58
N VAL A 171 -1.42 20.59 -11.09
CA VAL A 171 -2.07 20.50 -9.77
C VAL A 171 -3.59 20.44 -9.95
N ALA A 172 -4.25 19.60 -9.15
CA ALA A 172 -5.69 19.50 -9.10
C ALA A 172 -6.36 20.85 -8.75
N PRO A 173 -7.64 21.08 -9.10
CA PRO A 173 -8.32 22.35 -8.87
C PRO A 173 -8.31 22.85 -7.42
N ASN A 174 -8.22 21.95 -6.45
CA ASN A 174 -8.16 22.30 -5.02
C ASN A 174 -6.75 22.66 -4.51
N GLY A 175 -5.73 22.61 -5.38
CA GLY A 175 -4.35 22.96 -5.04
C GLY A 175 -3.60 21.93 -4.18
N ARG A 176 -4.20 20.77 -3.88
CA ARG A 176 -3.62 19.80 -2.92
C ARG A 176 -3.00 18.56 -3.55
N ARG A 177 -3.41 18.20 -4.76
CA ARG A 177 -3.02 16.95 -5.41
C ARG A 177 -2.16 17.24 -6.64
N SER A 178 -1.01 16.61 -6.72
CA SER A 178 -0.19 16.59 -7.93
C SER A 178 -0.80 15.58 -8.89
N PHE A 179 -1.23 16.08 -10.03
CA PHE A 179 -1.59 15.26 -11.17
C PHE A 179 -0.33 14.89 -11.96
N PRO A 180 -0.35 13.75 -12.66
CA PRO A 180 0.76 13.31 -13.48
C PRO A 180 0.96 14.23 -14.69
N SER A 181 2.22 14.44 -15.04
CA SER A 181 2.63 15.20 -16.23
C SER A 181 2.39 14.43 -17.55
N LYS A 182 2.19 13.10 -17.47
CA LYS A 182 1.95 12.20 -18.60
C LYS A 182 0.99 11.07 -18.21
N ASP A 183 0.21 10.60 -19.18
CA ASP A 183 -0.65 9.42 -19.01
C ASP A 183 0.15 8.15 -19.32
N THR A 184 0.50 7.39 -18.28
CA THR A 184 1.48 6.27 -18.37
C THR A 184 0.93 4.95 -17.84
N THR A 185 -0.25 4.95 -17.22
CA THR A 185 -0.81 3.74 -16.59
C THR A 185 -1.46 2.82 -17.63
N LEU A 186 -1.22 1.52 -17.46
CA LEU A 186 -1.82 0.43 -18.20
C LEU A 186 -3.12 -0.02 -17.53
N GLY A 187 -4.04 -0.61 -18.32
CA GLY A 187 -5.37 -0.99 -17.84
C GLY A 187 -5.40 -2.23 -16.95
N ILE A 188 -6.61 -2.69 -16.61
CA ILE A 188 -6.80 -3.93 -15.85
C ILE A 188 -6.08 -5.13 -16.49
N ASN A 189 -5.64 -6.06 -15.65
CA ASN A 189 -4.88 -7.25 -16.05
C ASN A 189 -3.52 -6.95 -16.72
N GLN A 190 -3.00 -5.73 -16.60
CA GLN A 190 -1.65 -5.37 -17.01
C GLN A 190 -0.85 -4.90 -15.80
N TRP A 191 0.42 -5.31 -15.73
CA TRP A 191 1.32 -4.89 -14.66
C TRP A 191 1.82 -3.48 -14.91
N ASN A 192 1.55 -2.60 -13.95
CA ASN A 192 2.15 -1.28 -13.85
C ASN A 192 3.30 -1.32 -12.85
N HIS A 193 4.33 -0.51 -13.05
CA HIS A 193 5.47 -0.40 -12.14
C HIS A 193 5.51 0.99 -11.53
N TYR A 194 5.59 1.04 -10.20
CA TYR A 194 5.85 2.24 -9.44
C TYR A 194 7.26 2.22 -8.89
N TYR A 195 7.94 3.35 -9.03
CA TYR A 195 9.14 3.68 -8.25
C TYR A 195 8.88 4.99 -7.51
N ILE A 196 8.96 4.93 -6.19
CA ILE A 196 8.66 6.03 -5.27
C ILE A 196 9.94 6.39 -4.55
N ARG A 197 10.28 7.68 -4.55
CA ARG A 197 11.40 8.22 -3.77
C ARG A 197 10.86 9.23 -2.77
N ALA A 198 11.04 8.94 -1.48
CA ALA A 198 10.61 9.77 -0.38
C ALA A 198 11.84 10.17 0.45
N ILE A 199 12.36 11.37 0.22
CA ILE A 199 13.62 11.85 0.81
C ILE A 199 13.50 13.32 1.19
N ASP A 200 13.88 13.67 2.41
CA ASP A 200 14.03 15.04 2.91
C ASP A 200 12.79 15.93 2.64
N GLY A 201 11.61 15.37 2.89
CA GLY A 201 10.34 16.08 2.71
C GLY A 201 9.91 16.24 1.25
N VAL A 202 10.50 15.47 0.33
CA VAL A 202 10.14 15.39 -1.08
C VAL A 202 9.69 13.97 -1.41
N VAL A 203 8.56 13.85 -2.10
CA VAL A 203 8.08 12.61 -2.71
C VAL A 203 8.07 12.79 -4.22
N LYS A 204 8.69 11.86 -4.96
CA LYS A 204 8.61 11.76 -6.42
C LYS A 204 8.11 10.37 -6.82
N LEU A 205 7.31 10.32 -7.87
CA LEU A 205 6.75 9.10 -8.42
C LEU A 205 7.16 8.93 -9.89
N TRP A 206 7.70 7.75 -10.18
CA TRP A 206 7.82 7.24 -11.54
C TRP A 206 6.77 6.15 -11.78
N VAL A 207 6.10 6.22 -12.93
CA VAL A 207 5.15 5.22 -13.39
C VAL A 207 5.63 4.66 -14.72
N ASN A 208 5.86 3.35 -14.77
CA ASN A 208 6.31 2.65 -15.96
C ASN A 208 7.58 3.24 -16.62
N GLY A 209 8.49 3.80 -15.80
CA GLY A 209 9.75 4.40 -16.27
C GLY A 209 9.75 5.92 -16.35
N GLU A 210 8.59 6.56 -16.25
CA GLU A 210 8.43 8.01 -16.47
C GLU A 210 8.23 8.75 -15.14
N ASP A 211 9.00 9.82 -14.89
CA ASP A 211 8.78 10.74 -13.75
C ASP A 211 7.50 11.55 -14.02
N VAL A 212 6.45 11.33 -13.23
CA VAL A 212 5.12 11.89 -13.53
C VAL A 212 4.62 12.90 -12.51
N SER A 213 4.86 12.71 -11.22
CA SER A 213 4.21 13.51 -10.17
C SER A 213 4.97 13.49 -8.85
N GLY A 214 4.54 14.33 -7.91
CA GLY A 214 5.14 14.39 -6.59
C GLY A 214 4.85 15.68 -5.84
N GLY A 215 5.67 15.97 -4.85
CA GLY A 215 5.65 17.26 -4.16
C GLY A 215 6.74 17.38 -3.12
N ASP A 216 6.89 18.59 -2.61
CA ASP A 216 7.90 18.95 -1.63
C ASP A 216 7.31 19.75 -0.46
N GLY A 217 8.17 20.15 0.48
CA GLY A 217 7.73 20.82 1.71
C GLY A 217 6.82 19.92 2.56
N ILE A 218 6.98 18.60 2.44
CA ILE A 218 6.13 17.64 3.12
C ILE A 218 6.47 17.61 4.61
N SER A 219 5.45 17.70 5.45
CA SER A 219 5.62 17.66 6.90
C SER A 219 4.42 17.00 7.59
N PRO A 220 4.65 15.99 8.45
CA PRO A 220 5.95 15.34 8.72
C PRO A 220 6.51 14.57 7.52
N ALA A 221 7.84 14.52 7.40
CA ALA A 221 8.58 13.79 6.36
C ALA A 221 9.08 12.42 6.86
N PHE A 222 8.28 11.77 7.70
CA PHE A 222 8.57 10.45 8.23
C PHE A 222 7.27 9.75 8.66
N GLY A 223 7.28 8.43 8.69
CA GLY A 223 6.13 7.63 9.10
C GLY A 223 6.18 6.23 8.50
N PHE A 224 5.04 5.58 8.38
CA PHE A 224 4.98 4.22 7.84
C PHE A 224 4.76 4.21 6.33
N LEU A 225 5.35 3.20 5.67
CA LEU A 225 4.96 2.75 4.34
C LEU A 225 3.76 1.81 4.50
N CYS A 226 2.68 2.03 3.75
CA CYS A 226 1.50 1.17 3.79
C CYS A 226 1.02 0.77 2.40
N LEU A 227 0.46 -0.45 2.29
CA LEU A 227 -0.33 -0.87 1.13
C LEU A 227 -1.81 -0.83 1.47
N GLU A 228 -2.60 -0.35 0.54
CA GLU A 228 -4.03 -0.11 0.72
C GLU A 228 -4.91 -1.18 0.07
N SER A 229 -5.95 -1.55 0.80
CA SER A 229 -7.10 -2.31 0.30
C SER A 229 -8.27 -1.33 0.12
N GLU A 230 -8.82 -1.16 -1.08
CA GLU A 230 -10.02 -0.33 -1.27
C GLU A 230 -10.93 -0.75 -2.45
N GLY A 231 -12.07 -1.36 -2.16
CA GLY A 231 -13.21 -1.50 -3.08
C GLY A 231 -13.04 -2.45 -4.28
N ALA A 232 -11.82 -2.87 -4.62
CA ALA A 232 -11.56 -3.78 -5.73
C ALA A 232 -10.36 -4.70 -5.49
N PRO A 233 -10.37 -5.92 -6.06
CA PRO A 233 -9.19 -6.78 -6.02
C PRO A 233 -8.01 -6.18 -6.78
N ILE A 234 -6.83 -6.28 -6.17
CA ILE A 234 -5.55 -5.81 -6.69
C ILE A 234 -4.46 -6.80 -6.32
N GLU A 235 -3.46 -6.92 -7.18
CA GLU A 235 -2.24 -7.68 -6.92
C GLU A 235 -1.06 -6.71 -6.87
N PHE A 236 -0.12 -6.96 -5.97
CA PHE A 236 1.21 -6.36 -6.01
C PHE A 236 2.27 -7.46 -6.09
N LYS A 237 3.40 -7.18 -6.71
CA LYS A 237 4.56 -8.07 -6.70
C LYS A 237 5.86 -7.28 -6.74
N ASN A 238 6.99 -7.96 -6.53
CA ASN A 238 8.32 -7.35 -6.57
C ASN A 238 8.39 -6.11 -5.67
N LEU A 239 7.85 -6.24 -4.45
CA LEU A 239 7.95 -5.22 -3.42
C LEU A 239 9.41 -5.11 -2.99
N ARG A 240 10.05 -3.99 -3.31
CA ARG A 240 11.45 -3.73 -2.98
C ARG A 240 11.56 -2.42 -2.21
N LEU A 241 12.37 -2.42 -1.16
CA LEU A 241 12.63 -1.24 -0.35
C LEU A 241 14.14 -1.00 -0.25
N ARG A 242 14.56 0.25 -0.40
CA ARG A 242 15.91 0.71 -0.06
C ARG A 242 15.80 1.82 0.96
N VAL A 243 16.21 1.53 2.19
CA VAL A 243 16.28 2.54 3.25
C VAL A 243 17.56 3.36 3.07
N LEU A 244 17.45 4.67 3.27
CA LEU A 244 18.53 5.63 3.11
C LEU A 244 18.77 6.38 4.43
N PRO A 245 19.94 7.02 4.63
CA PRO A 245 20.20 7.81 5.81
C PRO A 245 19.13 8.90 6.03
N PRO A 246 18.64 9.10 7.27
CA PRO A 246 18.95 8.31 8.46
C PRO A 246 18.25 6.94 8.42
N PHE A 247 19.01 5.87 8.70
CA PHE A 247 18.50 4.48 8.66
C PHE A 247 17.57 4.14 9.83
N GLU A 248 17.51 5.01 10.84
CA GLU A 248 16.59 4.91 11.97
C GLU A 248 15.67 6.12 12.02
N THR A 249 14.37 5.85 12.16
CA THR A 249 13.34 6.85 12.36
C THR A 249 12.76 6.68 13.76
N LYS A 250 12.93 7.71 14.61
CA LYS A 250 12.34 7.72 15.94
C LYS A 250 10.88 8.17 15.85
N LEU A 251 10.01 7.51 16.62
CA LEU A 251 8.63 7.93 16.79
C LEU A 251 8.48 8.64 18.13
N ASP A 252 7.70 9.71 18.12
CA ASP A 252 7.34 10.44 19.34
C ASP A 252 6.08 9.86 20.01
N VAL A 253 5.56 8.74 19.48
CA VAL A 253 4.39 8.04 20.03
C VAL A 253 4.61 6.54 20.05
N GLU A 254 4.09 5.91 21.10
CA GLU A 254 4.03 4.47 21.22
C GLU A 254 2.97 3.90 20.26
N MET A 255 3.30 2.79 19.59
CA MET A 255 2.39 2.11 18.69
C MET A 255 1.46 1.17 19.45
N GLY A 256 0.17 1.30 19.23
CA GLY A 256 -0.84 0.42 19.82
C GLY A 256 -0.82 -0.98 19.23
N THR A 257 -1.41 -1.93 19.94
CA THR A 257 -1.67 -3.28 19.44
C THR A 257 -2.97 -3.31 18.63
N PRO A 258 -2.99 -3.96 17.44
CA PRO A 258 -4.23 -4.20 16.68
C PRO A 258 -5.33 -4.76 17.57
N LEU A 259 -6.57 -4.30 17.39
CA LEU A 259 -7.71 -4.91 18.07
C LEU A 259 -7.75 -6.41 17.75
N PRO A 260 -8.03 -7.28 18.74
CA PRO A 260 -8.14 -8.70 18.50
C PRO A 260 -9.22 -8.94 17.45
N GLN A 261 -8.85 -9.64 16.38
CA GLN A 261 -9.83 -10.05 15.38
C GLN A 261 -10.90 -10.90 16.08
N PRO A 262 -12.19 -10.71 15.76
CA PRO A 262 -13.24 -11.52 16.33
C PRO A 262 -12.94 -13.01 16.12
N LYS A 263 -12.94 -13.77 17.22
CA LYS A 263 -12.64 -15.21 17.13
C LYS A 263 -13.73 -15.89 16.30
N PRO A 264 -13.35 -16.77 15.34
CA PRO A 264 -14.33 -17.57 14.63
C PRO A 264 -15.23 -18.37 15.57
N VAL A 265 -16.52 -18.43 15.26
CA VAL A 265 -17.54 -19.13 16.03
C VAL A 265 -18.04 -20.33 15.23
N THR A 266 -18.11 -21.50 15.86
CA THR A 266 -18.72 -22.70 15.24
C THR A 266 -20.23 -22.60 15.26
N LEU A 267 -20.88 -23.15 14.24
CA LEU A 267 -22.35 -23.14 14.10
C LEU A 267 -22.95 -24.53 14.31
N LYS A 268 -22.35 -25.38 15.15
CA LYS A 268 -22.89 -26.71 15.46
C LYS A 268 -24.35 -26.60 15.90
N ARG A 269 -25.23 -27.35 15.22
CA ARG A 269 -26.69 -27.36 15.47
C ARG A 269 -27.38 -25.98 15.36
N HIS A 270 -26.79 -25.03 14.63
CA HIS A 270 -27.37 -23.70 14.49
C HIS A 270 -28.55 -23.67 13.53
N ALA A 271 -29.55 -22.81 13.79
CA ALA A 271 -30.75 -22.68 12.95
C ALA A 271 -30.47 -22.25 11.49
N LEU A 272 -29.27 -21.69 11.24
CA LEU A 272 -28.87 -21.22 9.91
C LEU A 272 -28.10 -22.27 9.11
N LEU A 273 -27.72 -23.41 9.71
CA LEU A 273 -26.96 -24.47 9.02
C LEU A 273 -27.67 -24.93 7.75
N GLY A 274 -26.91 -25.15 6.68
CA GLY A 274 -27.42 -25.55 5.37
C GLY A 274 -27.46 -24.41 4.36
N LYS A 275 -28.09 -24.67 3.22
CA LYS A 275 -28.07 -23.81 2.04
C LYS A 275 -29.36 -23.00 1.92
N TRP A 276 -29.23 -21.74 1.58
CA TRP A 276 -30.31 -20.76 1.47
C TRP A 276 -30.24 -20.07 0.13
N ALA A 277 -31.32 -20.08 -0.65
CA ALA A 277 -31.40 -19.47 -1.98
C ALA A 277 -32.07 -18.09 -1.93
N TYR A 278 -31.50 -17.13 -2.66
CA TYR A 278 -32.01 -15.77 -2.76
C TYR A 278 -31.55 -15.09 -4.06
N ALA A 279 -32.24 -14.01 -4.48
CA ALA A 279 -31.82 -13.14 -5.58
C ALA A 279 -31.30 -13.88 -6.84
N GLY A 280 -32.15 -14.70 -7.46
CA GLY A 280 -31.80 -15.47 -8.66
C GLY A 280 -30.97 -16.70 -8.32
N ALA A 281 -29.76 -16.80 -8.87
CA ALA A 281 -28.88 -17.95 -8.68
C ALA A 281 -28.01 -17.89 -7.41
N HIS A 282 -28.21 -16.87 -6.55
CA HIS A 282 -27.37 -16.70 -5.36
C HIS A 282 -27.75 -17.65 -4.23
N THR A 283 -26.74 -18.17 -3.53
CA THR A 283 -26.96 -18.97 -2.32
C THR A 283 -26.00 -18.61 -1.19
N ARG A 284 -26.49 -18.69 0.06
CA ARG A 284 -25.68 -18.69 1.29
C ARG A 284 -25.69 -20.10 1.88
N GLU A 285 -24.53 -20.69 2.12
CA GLU A 285 -24.43 -22.00 2.75
C GLU A 285 -23.64 -21.89 4.06
N PHE A 286 -24.28 -22.21 5.19
CA PHE A 286 -23.64 -22.19 6.51
C PHE A 286 -23.23 -23.59 6.93
N LEU A 287 -21.98 -23.73 7.36
CA LEU A 287 -21.35 -24.97 7.78
C LEU A 287 -21.09 -24.97 9.28
N GLU A 288 -21.01 -26.17 9.88
CA GLU A 288 -20.82 -26.32 11.33
C GLU A 288 -19.51 -25.73 11.86
N ASP A 289 -18.47 -25.69 11.02
CA ASP A 289 -17.17 -25.09 11.36
C ASP A 289 -17.21 -23.55 11.38
N GLY A 290 -18.37 -22.96 11.17
CA GLY A 290 -18.58 -21.52 11.19
C GLY A 290 -18.39 -20.84 9.84
N ARG A 291 -18.04 -21.58 8.77
CA ARG A 291 -17.96 -20.99 7.43
C ARG A 291 -19.35 -20.71 6.87
N CYS A 292 -19.45 -19.60 6.14
CA CYS A 292 -20.53 -19.30 5.25
C CYS A 292 -19.98 -19.05 3.85
N ILE A 293 -20.57 -19.70 2.85
CA ILE A 293 -20.16 -19.61 1.45
C ILE A 293 -21.23 -18.86 0.67
N LEU A 294 -20.85 -17.80 -0.04
CA LEU A 294 -21.68 -17.19 -1.09
C LEU A 294 -21.36 -17.83 -2.43
N ARG A 295 -22.39 -18.26 -3.15
CA ARG A 295 -22.28 -18.71 -4.54
C ARG A 295 -23.21 -17.97 -5.48
N ASN A 296 -22.80 -17.80 -6.73
CA ASN A 296 -23.68 -17.43 -7.84
C ASN A 296 -23.70 -18.61 -8.82
N GLY A 297 -24.78 -19.41 -8.79
CA GLY A 297 -24.77 -20.73 -9.41
C GLY A 297 -23.76 -21.64 -8.71
N ASP A 298 -22.80 -22.19 -9.46
CA ASP A 298 -21.76 -23.06 -8.94
C ASP A 298 -20.49 -22.30 -8.50
N GLU A 299 -20.31 -21.06 -8.96
CA GLU A 299 -19.15 -20.23 -8.66
C GLU A 299 -19.13 -19.81 -7.19
N VAL A 300 -18.01 -20.03 -6.49
CA VAL A 300 -17.77 -19.44 -5.16
C VAL A 300 -17.42 -17.97 -5.33
N VAL A 301 -18.30 -17.07 -4.87
CA VAL A 301 -17.99 -15.64 -4.84
C VAL A 301 -17.11 -15.31 -3.64
N TRP A 302 -17.43 -15.85 -2.47
CA TRP A 302 -16.57 -15.76 -1.28
C TRP A 302 -16.91 -16.82 -0.23
N THR A 303 -15.96 -17.05 0.68
CA THR A 303 -16.16 -17.77 1.94
C THR A 303 -15.77 -16.86 3.11
N LYS A 304 -16.61 -16.78 4.14
CA LYS A 304 -16.39 -15.97 5.35
C LYS A 304 -16.64 -16.80 6.60
N ARG A 305 -16.06 -16.42 7.72
CA ARG A 305 -16.37 -17.07 9.02
C ARG A 305 -17.40 -16.29 9.82
N ALA A 306 -18.20 -17.02 10.59
CA ALA A 306 -19.01 -16.48 11.66
C ALA A 306 -18.12 -15.94 12.77
N VAL A 307 -18.40 -14.71 13.20
CA VAL A 307 -17.68 -14.01 14.28
C VAL A 307 -18.56 -13.77 15.50
N LYS A 308 -19.89 -13.87 15.32
CA LYS A 308 -20.88 -13.81 16.38
C LYS A 308 -22.08 -14.64 15.96
N ALA A 309 -22.67 -15.37 16.90
CA ALA A 309 -23.88 -16.14 16.69
C ALA A 309 -24.81 -16.02 17.89
N THR A 310 -26.12 -15.93 17.63
CA THR A 310 -27.22 -16.16 18.57
C THR A 310 -28.06 -17.31 18.02
N PRO A 311 -28.96 -17.95 18.78
CA PRO A 311 -29.71 -19.11 18.28
C PRO A 311 -30.37 -18.92 16.90
N ASP A 312 -30.76 -17.69 16.59
CA ASP A 312 -31.48 -17.25 15.39
C ASP A 312 -30.67 -16.30 14.48
N SER A 313 -29.42 -15.94 14.80
CA SER A 313 -28.65 -15.01 13.98
C SER A 313 -27.17 -15.33 13.88
N VAL A 314 -26.57 -14.99 12.75
CA VAL A 314 -25.13 -15.08 12.54
C VAL A 314 -24.62 -13.76 11.97
N THR A 315 -23.56 -13.24 12.56
CA THR A 315 -22.74 -12.18 11.95
C THR A 315 -21.46 -12.78 11.43
N LEU A 316 -21.16 -12.55 10.16
CA LEU A 316 -19.91 -12.98 9.53
C LEU A 316 -18.86 -11.87 9.56
N GLU A 317 -17.61 -12.25 9.31
CA GLU A 317 -16.48 -11.34 9.07
C GLU A 317 -16.85 -10.19 8.13
N GLY A 318 -16.70 -8.95 8.59
CA GLY A 318 -17.12 -7.76 7.85
C GLY A 318 -18.54 -7.29 8.13
N GLY A 319 -19.17 -7.80 9.19
CA GLY A 319 -20.45 -7.28 9.67
C GLY A 319 -21.67 -7.76 8.87
N TYR A 320 -21.52 -8.83 8.07
CA TYR A 320 -22.62 -9.39 7.28
C TYR A 320 -23.60 -10.08 8.23
N THR A 321 -24.75 -9.44 8.46
CA THR A 321 -25.76 -9.92 9.40
C THR A 321 -26.74 -10.85 8.71
N HIS A 322 -27.10 -11.94 9.39
CA HIS A 322 -28.05 -12.93 8.92
C HIS A 322 -28.98 -13.26 10.09
N VAL A 323 -30.29 -13.09 9.92
CA VAL A 323 -31.26 -13.24 11.01
C VAL A 323 -32.43 -14.08 10.55
N MET A 324 -32.74 -15.14 11.28
CA MET A 324 -33.94 -15.94 11.08
C MET A 324 -35.15 -15.21 11.61
N LYS A 325 -36.22 -15.16 10.80
CA LYS A 325 -37.55 -14.74 11.24
C LYS A 325 -38.56 -15.79 10.79
N GLY A 326 -38.99 -16.64 11.72
CA GLY A 326 -39.76 -17.83 11.38
C GLY A 326 -38.91 -18.79 10.55
N GLU A 327 -39.36 -19.11 9.35
CA GLU A 327 -38.65 -20.00 8.41
C GLU A 327 -37.81 -19.26 7.36
N VAL A 328 -37.82 -17.93 7.37
CA VAL A 328 -37.15 -17.10 6.38
C VAL A 328 -35.85 -16.53 6.94
N LEU A 329 -34.78 -16.63 6.17
CA LEU A 329 -33.51 -16.00 6.49
C LEU A 329 -33.43 -14.60 5.89
N HIS A 330 -33.28 -13.59 6.74
CA HIS A 330 -32.99 -12.22 6.32
C HIS A 330 -31.49 -12.00 6.20
N ILE A 331 -31.03 -11.62 5.01
CA ILE A 331 -29.61 -11.40 4.69
C ILE A 331 -29.35 -9.90 4.61
N GLU A 332 -28.48 -9.41 5.50
CA GLU A 332 -27.92 -8.05 5.52
C GLU A 332 -28.98 -6.95 5.54
N GLY A 333 -30.19 -7.26 6.01
CA GLY A 333 -31.35 -6.37 5.97
C GLY A 333 -31.87 -6.05 4.56
N ARG A 334 -31.37 -6.72 3.53
CA ARG A 334 -31.64 -6.42 2.11
C ARG A 334 -32.39 -7.52 1.38
N TYR A 335 -32.09 -8.78 1.71
CA TYR A 335 -32.65 -9.93 1.01
C TYR A 335 -33.36 -10.88 1.96
N GLN A 336 -34.28 -11.65 1.40
CA GLN A 336 -34.91 -12.79 2.06
C GLN A 336 -34.49 -14.06 1.31
N ALA A 337 -34.19 -15.11 2.06
CA ALA A 337 -33.73 -16.37 1.52
C ALA A 337 -34.56 -17.51 2.10
N ASN A 338 -34.87 -18.48 1.24
CA ASN A 338 -35.55 -19.71 1.60
C ASN A 338 -34.56 -20.85 1.65
N ARG A 339 -34.78 -21.78 2.58
CA ARG A 339 -33.96 -22.98 2.72
C ARG A 339 -34.08 -23.85 1.46
N LYS A 340 -32.96 -24.38 0.97
CA LYS A 340 -32.89 -25.27 -0.18
C LYS A 340 -32.78 -26.72 0.24
#